data_AF-A0A9W7A9U9-F1
#
_entry.id   AF-A0A9W7A9U9-F1
#
_cell.length_a   1.000
_cell.length_b   1.000
_cell.length_c   1.000
_cell.angle_alpha   90.00
_cell.angle_beta   90.00
_cell.angle_gamma   90.00
#
_symmetry.space_group_name_H-M   'P 1'
#
loop_
_entity.id
_entity.type
_entity.pdbx_description
1 polymer ?
#
loop_
_entity_poly.entity_id
_entity_poly.type
_entity_poly.pdbx_seq_one_letter_code
_entity_poly.pdbx_strand_id
1 'polypeptide(L)'
;MFLKVKAPENQCVCVDINISKPVNESLSVLGRILNEASSDLEFQLNGQTLNDSDLTKRPSQLELCEMDDLVCVRKRSSSAEKVDLSVQQEDDEAPSF
;
A
#
# COMPACT_ATOMS: atom_id res chain seq x y z
N MET A 1 7.62 12.87 14.91
CA MET A 1 6.28 12.31 15.22
C MET A 1 6.29 10.91 14.65
N PHE A 2 5.74 9.90 15.33
CA PHE A 2 5.84 8.51 14.84
C PHE A 2 4.51 8.03 14.25
N LEU A 3 4.55 7.38 13.08
CA LEU A 3 3.42 6.67 12.48
C LEU A 3 3.71 5.17 12.41
N LYS A 4 2.67 4.35 12.61
CA LYS A 4 2.74 2.91 12.40
C LYS A 4 2.31 2.61 10.99
N VAL A 5 3.18 2.00 10.21
CA VAL A 5 2.90 1.62 8.83
C VAL A 5 2.86 0.12 8.72
N LYS A 6 1.67 -0.43 8.46
CA LYS A 6 1.45 -1.83 8.15
C LYS A 6 1.82 -2.06 6.69
N ALA A 7 3.01 -2.59 6.48
CA ALA A 7 3.52 -2.98 5.17
C ALA A 7 2.91 -4.32 4.71
N PRO A 8 3.00 -4.64 3.40
CA PRO A 8 2.67 -5.97 2.90
C PRO A 8 3.54 -7.06 3.61
N GLU A 9 3.08 -8.31 3.58
CA GLU A 9 3.76 -9.46 4.22
C GLU A 9 3.76 -9.44 5.77
N ASN A 10 2.73 -8.84 6.38
CA ASN A 10 2.56 -8.77 7.84
C ASN A 10 3.71 -8.04 8.58
N GLN A 11 4.43 -7.17 7.89
CA GLN A 11 5.47 -6.34 8.50
C GLN A 11 4.86 -5.04 9.03
N CYS A 12 5.19 -4.65 10.27
CA CYS A 12 4.82 -3.36 10.84
C CYS A 12 6.08 -2.53 11.04
N VAL A 13 6.11 -1.34 10.44
CA VAL A 13 7.25 -0.43 10.47
C VAL A 13 6.84 0.85 11.17
N CYS A 14 7.61 1.29 12.17
CA CYS A 14 7.42 2.61 12.77
C CYS A 14 8.27 3.62 12.00
N VAL A 15 7.64 4.66 11.46
CA VAL A 15 8.32 5.70 10.67
C VAL A 15 8.27 7.02 11.43
N ASP A 16 9.42 7.69 11.57
CA ASP A 16 9.45 9.06 12.05
C ASP A 16 9.08 10.01 10.90
N ILE A 17 7.97 10.71 11.11
CA ILE A 17 7.43 11.74 10.23
C ILE A 17 7.83 13.11 10.76
N ASN A 18 8.38 13.90 9.84
CA ASN A 18 8.69 15.30 10.11
C ASN A 18 7.46 16.17 9.83
N ILE A 19 6.88 16.75 10.89
CA ILE A 19 5.68 17.60 10.81
C ILE A 19 5.85 18.87 9.96
N SER A 20 7.09 19.31 9.78
CA SER A 20 7.42 20.50 8.98
C SER A 20 7.61 20.19 7.51
N LYS A 21 7.63 18.90 7.13
CA LYS A 21 7.86 18.43 5.77
C LYS A 21 6.63 17.70 5.21
N PRO A 22 6.56 17.55 3.89
CA PRO A 22 5.62 16.65 3.24
C PRO A 22 5.74 15.21 3.75
N VAL A 23 4.61 14.50 3.86
CA VAL A 23 4.58 13.11 4.34
C VAL A 23 5.36 12.17 3.41
N ASN A 24 5.35 12.42 2.10
CA ASN A 24 6.07 11.60 1.11
C ASN A 24 7.59 11.53 1.34
N GLU A 25 8.22 12.59 1.85
CA GLU A 25 9.65 12.60 2.14
C GLU A 25 9.99 11.53 3.18
N SER A 26 9.21 11.48 4.26
CA SER A 26 9.40 10.47 5.31
C SER A 26 8.96 9.07 4.85
N LEU A 27 7.86 8.95 4.09
CA LEU A 27 7.39 7.64 3.60
C LEU A 27 8.30 7.03 2.51
N SER A 28 9.14 7.82 1.84
CA SER A 28 10.11 7.32 0.87
C SER A 28 11.09 6.31 1.47
N VAL A 29 11.30 6.33 2.79
CA VAL A 29 12.12 5.34 3.50
C VAL A 29 11.53 3.93 3.43
N LEU A 30 10.20 3.82 3.35
CA LEU A 30 9.50 2.53 3.28
C LEU A 30 9.78 1.82 1.96
N GLY A 31 9.89 2.55 0.85
CA GLY A 31 10.34 1.97 -0.42
C GLY A 31 11.69 1.28 -0.28
N ARG A 32 12.63 1.90 0.42
CA ARG A 32 13.96 1.29 0.66
C ARG A 32 13.89 0.07 1.58
N ILE A 33 13.06 0.11 2.62
CA ILE A 33 12.88 -1.01 3.57
C ILE A 33 12.24 -2.21 2.88
N LEU A 34 11.24 -1.95 2.01
CA LEU A 34 10.51 -2.97 1.27
C LEU A 34 11.21 -3.40 -0.02
N ASN A 35 12.34 -2.78 -0.36
CA ASN A 35 13.05 -2.95 -1.63
C ASN A 35 12.13 -2.73 -2.86
N GLU A 36 11.31 -1.68 -2.77
CA GLU A 36 10.27 -1.32 -3.74
C GLU A 36 10.44 0.14 -4.16
N ALA A 37 10.09 0.45 -5.40
CA ALA A 37 10.00 1.83 -5.83
C ALA A 37 8.77 2.49 -5.19
N SER A 38 8.91 3.74 -4.74
CA SER A 38 7.79 4.48 -4.12
C SER A 38 6.59 4.63 -5.06
N SER A 39 6.79 4.54 -6.38
CA SER A 39 5.75 4.54 -7.41
C SER A 39 4.85 3.30 -7.36
N ASP A 40 5.38 2.19 -6.86
CA ASP A 40 4.69 0.90 -6.73
C ASP A 40 4.09 0.73 -5.33
N LEU A 41 4.23 1.73 -4.46
CA LEU A 41 3.63 1.73 -3.13
C LEU A 41 2.42 2.68 -3.09
N GLU A 42 1.35 2.19 -2.49
CA GLU A 42 0.16 2.96 -2.18
C GLU A 42 -0.01 3.01 -0.65
N PHE A 43 -0.41 4.17 -0.15
CA PHE A 43 -0.63 4.38 1.27
C PHE A 43 -2.12 4.63 1.51
N GLN A 44 -2.68 3.96 2.50
CA GLN A 44 -4.05 4.10 2.91
C GLN A 44 -4.11 4.59 4.35
N LEU A 45 -4.90 5.63 4.59
CA LEU A 45 -5.15 6.22 5.90
C LEU A 45 -6.66 6.11 6.18
N ASN A 46 -7.05 5.52 7.30
CA ASN A 46 -8.47 5.33 7.66
C ASN A 46 -9.30 4.64 6.55
N GLY A 47 -8.68 3.72 5.81
CA GLY A 47 -9.30 3.01 4.69
C GLY A 47 -9.42 3.81 3.39
N GLN A 48 -8.87 5.03 3.32
CA GLN A 48 -8.81 5.84 2.11
C GLN A 48 -7.40 5.82 1.52
N THR A 49 -7.31 5.51 0.23
CA THR A 49 -6.06 5.63 -0.53
C THR A 49 -5.63 7.10 -0.65
N LEU A 50 -4.43 7.39 -0.17
CA LEU A 50 -3.77 8.68 -0.31
C LEU A 50 -3.19 8.80 -1.72
N ASN A 51 -3.52 9.89 -2.41
CA ASN A 51 -2.94 10.20 -3.72
C ASN A 51 -1.63 11.00 -3.58
N ASP A 52 -0.86 11.16 -4.66
CA ASP A 52 0.35 11.99 -4.66
C ASP A 52 0.10 13.43 -4.17
N SER A 53 -1.07 13.99 -4.49
CA SER A 53 -1.48 15.32 -4.00
C SER A 53 -1.73 15.37 -2.50
N ASP A 54 -2.05 14.25 -1.87
CA ASP A 54 -2.22 14.12 -0.43
C ASP A 54 -0.88 13.90 0.25
N LEU A 55 -0.03 13.04 -0.33
CA LEU A 55 1.30 12.73 0.19
C LEU A 55 2.27 13.93 0.15
N THR A 56 2.02 14.91 -0.72
CA THR A 56 2.76 16.18 -0.77
C THR A 56 2.33 17.18 0.30
N LYS A 57 1.22 16.92 1.02
CA LYS A 57 0.76 17.74 2.14
C LYS A 57 1.55 17.41 3.41
N ARG A 58 1.50 18.34 4.37
CA ARG A 58 2.06 18.12 5.72
C ARG A 58 1.16 17.19 6.53
N PRO A 59 1.71 16.52 7.56
CA PRO A 59 0.93 15.62 8.42
C PRO A 59 -0.32 16.28 9.00
N SER A 60 -0.22 17.54 9.43
CA SER A 60 -1.35 18.29 9.99
C SER A 60 -2.48 18.55 9.00
N GLN A 61 -2.19 18.59 7.70
CA GLN A 61 -3.20 18.78 6.65
C GLN A 61 -3.89 17.46 6.28
N LEU A 62 -3.25 16.33 6.60
CA LEU A 62 -3.80 14.99 6.49
C LEU A 62 -4.42 14.51 7.81
N GLU A 63 -4.50 15.41 8.80
CA GLU A 63 -4.99 15.11 10.16
C GLU A 63 -4.27 13.92 10.82
N LEU A 64 -3.02 13.69 10.42
CA LEU A 64 -2.21 12.60 10.95
C LEU A 64 -1.87 12.87 12.42
N CYS A 65 -2.20 11.88 13.25
CA CYS A 65 -1.90 11.90 14.67
C CYS A 65 -0.68 11.04 15.00
N GLU A 66 -0.13 11.21 16.20
CA GLU A 66 0.94 10.32 16.65
C GLU A 66 0.39 8.90 16.85
N MET A 67 1.16 7.91 16.39
CA MET A 67 0.80 6.49 16.36
C MET A 67 -0.38 6.13 15.45
N ASP A 68 -0.72 6.98 14.48
CA ASP A 68 -1.72 6.63 13.47
C ASP A 68 -1.29 5.40 12.67
N ASP A 69 -2.29 4.60 12.27
CA ASP A 69 -2.10 3.34 11.54
C ASP A 69 -2.30 3.60 10.04
N LEU A 70 -1.18 3.73 9.31
CA LEU A 70 -1.19 3.70 7.86
C LEU A 70 -1.05 2.27 7.37
N VAL A 71 -1.74 1.95 6.29
CA VAL A 71 -1.55 0.70 5.56
C VAL A 71 -0.81 1.01 4.28
N CYS A 72 0.33 0.37 4.08
CA CYS A 72 1.03 0.40 2.80
C CYS A 72 0.66 -0.86 2.02
N VAL A 73 0.20 -0.68 0.79
CA VAL A 73 -0.10 -1.78 -0.13
C VAL A 73 0.76 -1.64 -1.39
N ARG A 74 1.25 -2.76 -1.91
CA ARG A 74 1.98 -2.80 -3.18
C ARG A 74 0.97 -2.66 -4.32
N LYS A 75 1.07 -1.61 -5.13
CA LYS A 75 0.37 -1.52 -6.41
C LYS A 75 0.91 -2.65 -7.29
N ARG A 76 0.06 -3.60 -7.65
CA ARG A 76 0.37 -4.47 -8.78
C ARG A 76 0.44 -3.58 -10.01
N SER A 77 1.63 -3.24 -10.47
CA SER A 77 1.86 -3.10 -11.90
C SER A 77 1.41 -4.42 -12.52
N SER A 78 0.23 -4.44 -13.13
CA SER A 78 -0.28 -5.58 -13.87
C SER A 78 0.65 -5.86 -15.05
N SER A 79 1.71 -6.62 -14.80
CA SER A 79 2.28 -7.55 -15.76
C SER A 79 2.04 -8.94 -15.20
N ALA A 80 0.77 -9.35 -15.19
CA ALA A 80 0.47 -10.76 -15.25
C ALA A 80 0.95 -11.23 -16.62
N GLU A 81 1.91 -12.16 -16.65
CA GLU A 81 2.15 -12.98 -17.83
C GLU A 81 0.80 -13.52 -18.34
N LYS A 82 0.55 -13.41 -19.64
CA LYS A 82 -0.59 -14.07 -20.29
C LYS A 82 -0.49 -15.58 -20.04
N VAL A 83 -1.50 -16.16 -19.38
CA VAL A 83 -1.84 -17.57 -19.56
C VAL A 83 -3.20 -17.60 -20.25
N ASP A 84 -3.17 -17.88 -21.55
CA ASP A 84 -4.35 -18.23 -22.33
C ASP A 84 -4.73 -19.67 -21.95
N LEU A 85 -5.79 -19.86 -21.18
CA LEU A 85 -6.39 -21.18 -20.95
C LEU A 85 -7.51 -21.34 -21.98
N SER A 86 -7.12 -21.94 -23.11
CA SER A 86 -8.02 -22.36 -24.16
C SER A 86 -9.02 -23.41 -23.63
N VAL A 87 -10.28 -23.28 -24.06
CA VAL A 87 -11.48 -24.10 -23.75
C VAL A 87 -11.25 -25.61 -23.55
N GLN A 88 -11.89 -26.16 -22.51
CA GLN A 88 -12.77 -27.34 -22.60
C GLN A 88 -13.99 -27.11 -21.67
N GLN A 89 -15.15 -26.78 -22.27
CA GLN A 89 -16.47 -27.07 -21.70
C GLN A 89 -16.89 -28.46 -22.22
N GLU A 90 -17.81 -29.11 -21.51
CA GLU A 90 -18.17 -30.56 -21.51
C GLU A 90 -17.29 -31.30 -20.49
N ASP A 91 -17.79 -31.79 -19.34
CA ASP A 91 -18.99 -32.61 -19.14
C ASP A 91 -19.60 -32.42 -17.73
N ASP A 92 -20.82 -32.92 -17.60
CA ASP A 92 -21.83 -32.80 -16.54
C ASP A 92 -21.50 -33.66 -15.29
N GLU A 93 -21.41 -33.09 -14.07
CA GLU A 93 -21.90 -33.76 -12.83
C GLU A 93 -21.97 -32.78 -11.64
N ALA A 94 -23.18 -32.53 -11.15
CA ALA A 94 -23.43 -31.96 -9.83
C ALA A 94 -23.66 -33.10 -8.80
N PRO A 95 -23.74 -32.79 -7.50
CA PRO A 95 -22.95 -33.36 -6.41
C PRO A 95 -23.29 -34.81 -6.00
N SER A 96 -22.29 -35.58 -5.57
CA SER A 96 -22.50 -36.79 -4.78
C SER A 96 -22.54 -36.43 -3.28
N PHE A 97 -23.57 -36.93 -2.58
CA PHE A 97 -23.87 -36.68 -1.17
C PHE A 97 -23.26 -37.78 -0.28
#